data_AF-A0A2M7RE57-F1
#
_entry.id   AF-A0A2M7RE57-F1
#
_cell.length_a   1.000
_cell.length_b   1.000
_cell.length_c   1.000
_cell.angle_alpha   90.00
_cell.angle_beta   90.00
_cell.angle_gamma   90.00
#
_symmetry.space_group_name_H-M   'P 1'
#
loop_
_entity.id
_entity.type
_entity.pdbx_description
1 polymer ?
#
loop_
_entity_poly.entity_id
_entity_poly.type
_entity_poly.pdbx_seq_one_letter_code
_entity_poly.pdbx_strand_id
1 'polypeptide(L)'
;MKRYQLFLAYYTLIATVVLFTWSIFFMPKPQGFLLTLLIAPAGIYFWLLITGTSKPLPSDQSSENQRQKENPMLPFVILMTLFISSFSIFVYSEIINRSSLNLQSAVTTTVAKQISSLKLEIKDQNKAFLENMVKEFKTVKDELTNMKGTQKVSEEATVMGDTTLQVGTITIADKKYPTVNIYQEKILSSSIVGKIEFGKTYTFIEKTTDWYLILIGEKEGYVDSQFVKEVQYKK
;
A
#
# COMPACT_ATOMS: atom_id res chain seq x y z
N MET A 1 26.15 -11.69 55.60
CA MET A 1 25.27 -11.93 54.43
C MET A 1 24.28 -10.80 54.13
N LYS A 2 23.67 -10.13 55.13
CA LYS A 2 22.68 -9.06 54.91
C LYS A 2 23.19 -7.81 54.17
N ARG A 3 24.48 -7.48 54.28
CA ARG A 3 25.08 -6.32 53.58
C ARG A 3 25.13 -6.52 52.06
N TYR A 4 25.46 -7.73 51.59
CA TYR A 4 25.47 -8.03 50.16
C TYR A 4 24.06 -7.99 49.55
N GLN A 5 23.05 -8.44 50.29
CA GLN A 5 21.66 -8.32 49.86
C GLN A 5 21.20 -6.85 49.77
N LEU A 6 21.65 -6.00 50.70
CA LEU A 6 21.39 -4.56 50.66
C LEU A 6 22.08 -3.88 49.45
N PHE A 7 23.34 -4.24 49.18
CA PHE A 7 24.08 -3.74 48.00
C PHE A 7 23.42 -4.18 46.69
N LEU A 8 22.97 -5.43 46.61
CA LEU A 8 22.31 -5.96 45.42
C LEU A 8 20.96 -5.27 45.17
N ALA A 9 20.18 -5.01 46.22
CA ALA A 9 18.92 -4.29 46.12
C ALA A 9 19.11 -2.81 45.71
N TYR A 10 20.16 -2.15 46.19
CA TYR A 10 20.47 -0.78 45.79
C TYR A 10 20.95 -0.71 44.34
N TYR A 11 21.74 -1.69 43.91
CA TYR A 11 22.21 -1.78 42.54
C TYR A 11 21.06 -1.99 41.55
N THR A 12 20.10 -2.87 41.86
CA THR A 12 18.92 -3.07 41.00
C THR A 12 18.04 -1.83 40.93
N LEU A 13 17.87 -1.10 42.03
CA LEU A 13 17.09 0.14 42.06
C LEU A 13 17.76 1.28 41.29
N ILE A 14 19.08 1.42 41.38
CA ILE A 14 19.81 2.40 40.56
C ILE A 14 19.77 2.00 39.09
N ALA A 15 19.99 0.72 38.79
CA ALA A 15 19.98 0.23 37.42
C ALA A 15 18.62 0.44 36.75
N THR A 16 17.50 0.25 37.45
CA THR A 16 16.17 0.52 36.90
C THR A 16 15.94 2.01 36.65
N VAL A 17 16.37 2.88 37.56
CA VAL A 17 16.25 4.35 37.36
C VAL A 17 17.10 4.82 36.18
N VAL A 18 18.33 4.33 36.06
CA VAL A 18 19.24 4.67 34.94
C VAL A 18 18.69 4.14 33.61
N LEU A 19 18.21 2.90 33.57
CA LEU A 19 17.61 2.34 32.34
C LEU A 19 16.29 3.03 31.97
N PHE A 20 15.47 3.39 32.95
CA PHE A 20 14.20 4.09 32.73
C PHE A 20 14.41 5.50 32.19
N THR A 21 15.34 6.24 32.79
CA THR A 21 15.73 7.58 32.31
C THR A 21 16.39 7.52 30.93
N TRP A 22 17.25 6.53 30.67
CA TRP A 22 17.80 6.28 29.34
C TRP A 22 16.72 5.91 28.31
N SER A 23 15.72 5.11 28.70
CA SER A 23 14.60 4.72 27.84
C SER A 23 13.71 5.91 27.47
N ILE A 24 13.51 6.87 28.37
CA ILE A 24 12.71 8.08 28.12
C ILE A 24 13.46 9.03 27.17
N PHE A 25 14.76 9.19 27.36
CA PHE A 25 15.51 10.25 26.68
C PHE A 25 16.12 9.83 25.34
N PHE A 26 16.53 8.56 25.17
CA PHE A 26 17.30 8.12 24.00
C PHE A 26 16.58 7.18 23.02
N MET A 27 15.47 6.53 23.41
CA MET A 27 14.72 5.66 22.49
C MET A 27 13.22 5.58 22.82
N PRO A 28 12.37 6.47 22.25
CA PRO A 28 10.91 6.42 22.41
C PRO A 28 10.30 5.32 21.53
N LYS A 29 10.85 4.09 21.58
CA LYS A 29 10.22 2.90 21.01
C LYS A 29 9.45 2.19 22.13
N PRO A 30 8.20 1.74 21.91
CA PRO A 30 7.34 1.16 22.95
C PRO A 30 7.91 -0.12 23.61
N GLN A 31 8.97 -0.68 23.04
CA GLN A 31 9.65 -1.87 23.51
C GLN A 31 10.34 -1.69 24.88
N GLY A 32 10.92 -0.51 25.14
CA GLY A 32 11.58 -0.23 26.43
C GLY A 32 10.60 -0.15 27.60
N PHE A 33 9.42 0.42 27.36
CA PHE A 33 8.33 0.48 28.34
C PHE A 33 7.77 -0.91 28.64
N LEU A 34 7.55 -1.75 27.62
CA LEU A 34 7.09 -3.13 27.79
C LEU A 34 8.06 -3.97 28.63
N LEU A 35 9.37 -3.83 28.42
CA LEU A 35 10.37 -4.54 29.20
C LEU A 35 10.41 -4.04 30.66
N THR A 36 10.25 -2.73 30.87
CA THR A 36 10.17 -2.15 32.22
C THR A 36 8.89 -2.59 32.94
N LEU A 37 7.76 -2.66 32.23
CA LEU A 37 6.48 -3.17 32.73
C LEU A 37 6.55 -4.66 33.10
N LEU A 38 7.38 -5.45 32.39
CA LEU A 38 7.62 -6.87 32.66
C LEU A 38 8.51 -7.08 33.91
N ILE A 39 9.46 -6.18 34.16
CA ILE A 39 10.47 -6.33 35.22
C ILE A 39 10.05 -5.63 36.53
N ALA A 40 9.20 -4.60 36.45
CA ALA A 40 8.71 -3.87 37.63
C ALA A 40 8.03 -4.76 38.69
N PRO A 41 7.19 -5.75 38.33
CA PRO A 41 6.59 -6.67 39.31
C PRO A 41 7.64 -7.52 40.04
N ALA A 42 8.70 -7.95 39.34
CA ALA A 42 9.79 -8.71 39.93
C ALA A 42 10.63 -7.87 40.89
N GLY A 43 10.83 -6.58 40.57
CA GLY A 43 11.48 -5.61 41.47
C GLY A 43 10.68 -5.38 42.77
N ILE A 44 9.36 -5.22 42.64
CA ILE A 44 8.44 -5.08 43.78
C ILE A 44 8.44 -6.37 44.62
N TYR A 45 8.44 -7.54 43.99
CA TYR A 45 8.52 -8.84 44.68
C TYR A 45 9.81 -8.97 45.51
N PHE A 46 10.96 -8.59 44.95
CA PHE A 46 12.24 -8.63 45.67
C PHE A 46 12.29 -7.60 46.82
N TRP A 47 11.67 -6.44 46.64
CA TRP A 47 11.53 -5.42 47.69
C TRP A 47 10.64 -5.90 48.85
N LEU A 48 9.56 -6.63 48.55
CA LEU A 48 8.71 -7.26 49.56
C LEU A 48 9.45 -8.38 50.31
N LEU A 49 10.33 -9.13 49.63
CA LEU A 49 11.13 -10.20 50.23
C LEU A 49 12.16 -9.67 51.25
N ILE A 50 12.74 -8.49 50.97
CA ILE A 50 13.69 -7.83 51.87
C ILE A 50 13.00 -7.20 53.09
N THR A 51 11.77 -6.72 52.93
CA THR A 51 10.99 -6.08 54.00
C THR A 51 10.18 -7.08 54.84
N GLY A 52 9.95 -8.30 54.32
CA GLY A 52 9.13 -9.35 54.92
C GLY A 52 9.84 -10.32 55.87
N THR A 53 10.90 -9.93 56.58
CA THR A 53 11.46 -10.82 57.63
C THR A 53 10.67 -10.71 58.93
N SER A 54 9.51 -11.36 59.01
CA SER A 54 8.92 -11.71 60.30
C SER A 54 9.73 -12.88 60.90
N LYS A 55 10.37 -12.63 62.03
CA LYS A 55 11.22 -13.57 62.79
C LYS A 55 10.58 -14.96 62.93
N PRO A 56 11.34 -16.07 62.84
CA PRO A 56 10.86 -17.37 63.29
C PRO A 56 11.03 -17.47 64.81
N LEU A 57 9.95 -17.78 65.54
CA LEU A 57 9.97 -18.13 66.96
C LEU A 57 9.63 -19.62 67.09
N PRO A 58 10.32 -20.39 67.96
CA PRO A 58 10.51 -21.83 67.76
C PRO A 58 9.30 -22.66 68.17
N SER A 59 9.34 -23.90 67.68
CA SER A 59 8.41 -24.99 67.93
C SER A 59 8.11 -25.21 69.40
N ASP A 60 6.83 -25.20 69.76
CA ASP A 60 6.28 -26.27 70.59
C ASP A 60 4.77 -26.48 70.35
N GLN A 61 4.36 -27.71 70.60
CA GLN A 61 3.07 -28.32 70.27
C GLN A 61 1.88 -27.66 71.00
N SER A 62 0.74 -27.55 70.32
CA SER A 62 -0.59 -27.99 70.82
C SER A 62 -1.71 -27.43 69.94
N SER A 63 -2.59 -28.32 69.52
CA SER A 63 -3.80 -28.08 68.72
C SER A 63 -4.77 -27.12 69.42
N GLU A 64 -5.04 -25.93 68.85
CA GLU A 64 -6.37 -25.31 68.96
C GLU A 64 -6.54 -24.12 67.99
N ASN A 65 -7.55 -24.22 67.12
CA ASN A 65 -8.28 -23.14 66.42
C ASN A 65 -7.53 -21.82 66.16
N GLN A 66 -6.74 -21.77 65.09
CA GLN A 66 -6.33 -20.48 64.53
C GLN A 66 -7.44 -19.92 63.63
N ARG A 67 -8.30 -19.08 64.24
CA ARG A 67 -8.93 -17.99 63.49
C ARG A 67 -7.81 -17.27 62.75
N GLN A 68 -7.90 -17.31 61.42
CA GLN A 68 -7.06 -16.59 60.49
C GLN A 68 -6.92 -15.15 60.98
N LYS A 69 -5.76 -14.84 61.57
CA LYS A 69 -5.41 -13.47 61.94
C LYS A 69 -5.22 -12.73 60.63
N GLU A 70 -6.31 -12.18 60.12
CA GLU A 70 -6.32 -11.40 58.88
C GLU A 70 -5.28 -10.30 59.02
N ASN A 71 -4.13 -10.49 58.36
CA ASN A 71 -3.20 -9.40 58.15
C ASN A 71 -3.94 -8.41 57.24
N PRO A 72 -4.25 -7.17 57.69
CA PRO A 72 -5.07 -6.23 56.94
C PRO A 72 -4.44 -5.82 55.59
N MET A 73 -3.17 -6.15 55.38
CA MET A 73 -2.46 -5.99 54.11
C MET A 73 -2.85 -7.01 53.03
N LEU A 74 -3.25 -8.24 53.38
CA LEU A 74 -3.55 -9.29 52.41
C LEU A 74 -4.77 -8.97 51.51
N PRO A 75 -5.91 -8.50 52.04
CA PRO A 75 -7.03 -8.08 51.19
C PRO A 75 -6.69 -6.84 50.34
N PHE A 76 -5.85 -5.93 50.86
CA PHE A 76 -5.41 -4.75 50.11
C PHE A 76 -4.51 -5.11 48.92
N VAL A 77 -3.61 -6.07 49.09
CA VAL A 77 -2.75 -6.57 48.00
C VAL A 77 -3.59 -7.24 46.91
N ILE A 78 -4.58 -8.06 47.28
CA ILE A 78 -5.49 -8.69 46.31
C ILE A 78 -6.27 -7.61 45.54
N LEU A 79 -6.80 -6.60 46.24
CA LEU A 79 -7.50 -5.47 45.62
C LEU A 79 -6.61 -4.70 44.65
N MET A 80 -5.36 -4.43 45.02
CA MET A 80 -4.39 -3.76 44.16
C MET A 80 -4.08 -4.58 42.90
N THR A 81 -3.87 -5.89 43.02
CA THR A 81 -3.62 -6.75 41.84
C THR A 81 -4.80 -6.81 40.87
N LEU A 82 -6.04 -6.82 41.40
CA LEU A 82 -7.25 -6.75 40.59
C LEU A 82 -7.39 -5.38 39.90
N PHE A 83 -7.06 -4.31 40.61
CA PHE A 83 -7.12 -2.94 40.07
C PHE A 83 -6.09 -2.74 38.95
N ILE A 84 -4.87 -3.25 39.13
CA ILE A 84 -3.78 -3.15 38.14
C ILE A 84 -4.11 -3.96 36.88
N SER A 85 -4.73 -5.14 37.03
CA SER A 85 -5.20 -5.95 35.91
C SER A 85 -6.28 -5.24 35.09
N SER A 86 -7.29 -4.67 35.76
CA SER A 86 -8.38 -3.94 35.11
C SER A 86 -7.89 -2.66 34.41
N PHE A 87 -7.00 -1.92 35.07
CA PHE A 87 -6.43 -0.69 34.51
C PHE A 87 -5.51 -0.98 33.31
N SER A 88 -4.80 -2.12 33.31
CA SER A 88 -3.96 -2.54 32.18
C SER A 88 -4.77 -2.78 30.91
N ILE A 89 -5.97 -3.34 31.01
CA ILE A 89 -6.86 -3.58 29.86
C ILE A 89 -7.38 -2.25 29.30
N PHE A 90 -7.76 -1.31 30.18
CA PHE A 90 -8.24 0.01 29.78
C PHE A 90 -7.16 0.83 29.06
N VAL A 91 -5.94 0.85 29.59
CA VAL A 91 -4.80 1.54 28.97
C VAL A 91 -4.40 0.86 27.65
N TYR A 92 -4.45 -0.47 27.57
CA TYR A 92 -4.18 -1.22 26.33
C TYR A 92 -5.18 -0.87 25.22
N SER A 93 -6.48 -0.77 25.56
CA SER A 93 -7.53 -0.37 24.62
C SER A 93 -7.36 1.07 24.10
N GLU A 94 -7.04 2.02 24.99
CA GLU A 94 -6.86 3.43 24.65
C GLU A 94 -5.61 3.68 23.78
N ILE A 95 -4.52 2.92 24.01
CA ILE A 95 -3.27 3.04 23.24
C ILE A 95 -3.44 2.50 21.82
N ILE A 96 -4.07 1.34 21.64
CA ILE A 96 -4.29 0.76 20.31
C ILE A 96 -5.16 1.69 19.46
N ASN A 97 -6.19 2.29 20.06
CA ASN A 97 -7.10 3.19 19.36
C ASN A 97 -6.43 4.51 18.92
N ARG A 98 -5.47 5.05 19.69
CA ARG A 98 -4.74 6.29 19.33
C ARG A 98 -3.68 6.09 18.26
N SER A 99 -3.11 4.89 18.13
CA SER A 99 -2.06 4.59 17.16
C SER A 99 -2.58 4.46 15.71
N SER A 100 -3.79 3.95 15.53
CA SER A 100 -4.41 3.77 14.21
C SER A 100 -4.87 5.10 13.58
N LEU A 101 -5.34 6.05 14.40
CA LEU A 101 -5.90 7.33 13.95
C LEU A 101 -4.86 8.29 13.33
N ASN A 102 -3.63 8.30 13.84
CA ASN A 102 -2.59 9.23 13.36
C ASN A 102 -1.83 8.71 12.13
N LEU A 103 -1.76 7.39 11.94
CA LEU A 103 -1.10 6.81 10.77
C LEU A 103 -1.98 6.95 9.51
N GLN A 104 -3.29 6.79 9.66
CA GLN A 104 -4.23 6.82 8.53
C GLN A 104 -4.44 8.25 7.98
N SER A 105 -4.40 9.28 8.82
CA SER A 105 -4.53 10.69 8.41
C SER A 105 -3.29 11.22 7.68
N ALA A 106 -2.08 10.80 8.10
CA ALA A 106 -0.83 11.17 7.44
C ALA A 106 -0.68 10.48 6.06
N VAL A 107 -1.05 9.21 5.96
CA VAL A 107 -1.03 8.45 4.69
C VAL A 107 -2.06 9.00 3.70
N THR A 108 -3.29 9.28 4.15
CA THR A 108 -4.34 9.84 3.28
C THR A 108 -3.97 11.23 2.74
N THR A 109 -3.34 12.09 3.55
CA THR A 109 -2.90 13.41 3.09
C THR A 109 -1.76 13.33 2.06
N THR A 110 -0.80 12.43 2.28
CA THR A 110 0.34 12.22 1.37
C THR A 110 -0.13 11.64 0.04
N VAL A 111 -0.97 10.61 0.09
CA VAL A 111 -1.54 9.97 -1.11
C VAL A 111 -2.46 10.94 -1.87
N ALA A 112 -3.29 11.71 -1.17
CA ALA A 112 -4.14 12.72 -1.81
C ALA A 112 -3.32 13.80 -2.53
N LYS A 113 -2.18 14.23 -1.95
CA LYS A 113 -1.26 15.19 -2.57
C LYS A 113 -0.54 14.61 -3.80
N GLN A 114 -0.18 13.33 -3.76
CA GLN A 114 0.39 12.65 -4.93
C GLN A 114 -0.64 12.49 -6.05
N ILE A 115 -1.88 12.13 -5.72
CA ILE A 115 -2.97 12.00 -6.70
C ILE A 115 -3.29 13.35 -7.34
N SER A 116 -3.34 14.44 -6.56
CA SER A 116 -3.65 15.77 -7.10
C SER A 116 -2.53 16.30 -8.01
N SER A 117 -1.26 16.08 -7.64
CA SER A 117 -0.12 16.44 -8.50
C SER A 117 -0.07 15.61 -9.79
N LEU A 118 -0.26 14.29 -9.72
CA LEU A 118 -0.35 13.42 -10.91
C LEU A 118 -1.51 13.83 -11.83
N LYS A 119 -2.67 14.19 -11.27
CA LYS A 119 -3.82 14.66 -12.05
C LYS A 119 -3.53 15.98 -12.77
N LEU A 120 -2.76 16.87 -12.14
CA LEU A 120 -2.39 18.15 -12.73
C LEU A 120 -1.38 17.95 -13.87
N GLU A 121 -0.38 17.08 -13.66
CA GLU A 121 0.62 16.71 -14.67
C GLU A 121 -0.05 16.10 -15.90
N ILE A 122 -0.91 15.09 -15.73
CA ILE A 122 -1.62 14.45 -16.86
C ILE A 122 -2.48 15.46 -17.62
N LYS A 123 -3.12 16.40 -16.92
CA LYS A 123 -3.92 17.45 -17.55
C LYS A 123 -3.06 18.39 -18.40
N ASP A 124 -1.87 18.74 -17.91
CA ASP A 124 -0.94 19.62 -18.64
C ASP A 124 -0.34 18.91 -19.86
N GLN A 125 0.11 17.66 -19.69
CA GLN A 125 0.58 16.80 -20.78
C GLN A 125 -0.47 16.65 -21.89
N ASN A 126 -1.73 16.37 -21.53
CA ASN A 126 -2.81 16.26 -22.49
C ASN A 126 -3.06 17.60 -23.22
N LYS A 127 -2.99 18.73 -22.51
CA LYS A 127 -3.17 20.05 -23.13
C LYS A 127 -2.05 20.35 -24.12
N ALA A 128 -0.79 20.11 -23.75
CA ALA A 128 0.37 20.32 -24.61
C ALA A 128 0.31 19.44 -25.87
N PHE A 129 -0.10 18.17 -25.72
CA PHE A 129 -0.31 17.26 -26.83
C PHE A 129 -1.37 17.77 -27.82
N LEU A 130 -2.52 18.25 -27.32
CA LEU A 130 -3.56 18.82 -28.19
C LEU A 130 -3.10 20.10 -28.90
N GLU A 131 -2.35 20.98 -28.21
CA GLU A 131 -1.81 22.19 -28.84
C GLU A 131 -0.82 21.86 -29.96
N ASN A 132 0.06 20.88 -29.75
CA ASN A 132 1.00 20.41 -30.77
C ASN A 132 0.27 19.81 -31.96
N MET A 133 -0.73 18.96 -31.72
CA MET A 133 -1.51 18.33 -32.79
C MET A 133 -2.25 19.37 -33.64
N VAL A 134 -2.91 20.36 -33.01
CA VAL A 134 -3.58 21.45 -33.72
C VAL A 134 -2.59 22.27 -34.54
N LYS A 135 -1.39 22.51 -34.00
CA LYS A 135 -0.32 23.23 -34.71
C LYS A 135 0.13 22.46 -35.94
N GLU A 136 0.37 21.16 -35.83
CA GLU A 136 0.75 20.31 -36.97
C GLU A 136 -0.36 20.28 -38.03
N PHE A 137 -1.62 20.10 -37.64
CA PHE A 137 -2.74 20.15 -38.59
C PHE A 137 -2.85 21.49 -39.31
N LYS A 138 -2.58 22.60 -38.61
CA LYS A 138 -2.58 23.93 -39.22
C LYS A 138 -1.46 24.06 -40.24
N THR A 139 -0.24 23.62 -39.89
CA THR A 139 0.90 23.61 -40.81
C THR A 139 0.63 22.76 -42.04
N VAL A 140 0.12 21.54 -41.87
CA VAL A 140 -0.25 20.65 -42.99
C VAL A 140 -1.34 21.28 -43.84
N LYS A 141 -2.34 21.92 -43.23
CA LYS A 141 -3.41 22.63 -43.96
C LYS A 141 -2.86 23.80 -44.78
N ASP A 142 -1.97 24.60 -44.19
CA ASP A 142 -1.34 25.73 -44.86
C ASP A 142 -0.45 25.24 -46.03
N GLU A 143 0.29 24.13 -45.84
CA GLU A 143 1.03 23.47 -46.92
C GLU A 143 0.11 22.92 -48.04
N LEU A 144 -1.01 22.28 -47.67
CA LEU A 144 -1.99 21.76 -48.63
C LEU A 144 -2.63 22.87 -49.47
N THR A 145 -2.90 24.02 -48.85
CA THR A 145 -3.47 25.18 -49.55
C THR A 145 -2.46 25.84 -50.49
N ASN A 146 -1.17 25.82 -50.12
CA ASN A 146 -0.09 26.32 -50.99
C ASN A 146 0.20 25.38 -52.17
N MET A 147 0.01 24.07 -51.99
CA MET A 147 0.12 23.07 -53.08
C MET A 147 -1.04 23.09 -54.08
N LYS A 148 -2.19 23.69 -53.74
CA LYS A 148 -3.36 23.77 -54.65
C LYS A 148 -3.18 24.78 -55.79
N GLY A 149 -2.05 25.49 -55.85
CA GLY A 149 -1.69 26.46 -56.89
C GLY A 149 -1.10 25.88 -58.18
N THR A 150 -0.83 24.57 -58.30
CA THR A 150 -0.36 23.97 -59.57
C THR A 150 -0.98 22.58 -59.83
N GLN A 151 -2.01 22.60 -60.69
CA GLN A 151 -2.33 21.58 -61.71
C GLN A 151 -2.92 20.19 -61.31
N LYS A 152 -4.25 20.10 -61.51
CA LYS A 152 -5.05 19.09 -62.26
C LYS A 152 -5.00 17.58 -61.87
N VAL A 153 -6.10 17.16 -61.23
CA VAL A 153 -6.82 15.86 -61.21
C VAL A 153 -6.15 14.64 -61.88
N SER A 154 -5.95 13.59 -61.08
CA SER A 154 -6.21 12.20 -61.48
C SER A 154 -6.93 11.51 -60.33
N GLU A 155 -8.21 11.25 -60.52
CA GLU A 155 -9.07 10.46 -59.66
C GLU A 155 -8.62 9.00 -59.65
N GLU A 156 -8.30 8.47 -58.48
CA GLU A 156 -8.64 7.10 -58.13
C GLU A 156 -8.98 7.07 -56.63
N ALA A 157 -10.20 7.53 -56.35
CA ALA A 157 -10.82 7.34 -55.05
C ALA A 157 -11.21 5.86 -54.92
N THR A 158 -10.66 5.17 -53.92
CA THR A 158 -11.32 3.97 -53.40
C THR A 158 -11.37 4.06 -51.87
N VAL A 159 -12.51 4.58 -51.43
CA VAL A 159 -13.22 4.32 -50.17
C VAL A 159 -12.53 4.80 -48.88
N MET A 160 -12.76 6.08 -48.57
CA MET A 160 -12.80 6.57 -47.19
C MET A 160 -14.02 5.95 -46.49
N GLY A 161 -13.81 4.83 -45.80
CA GLY A 161 -14.77 4.24 -44.88
C GLY A 161 -14.78 5.01 -43.56
N ASP A 162 -16.00 5.34 -43.13
CA ASP A 162 -16.37 5.94 -41.85
C ASP A 162 -15.51 5.41 -40.69
N THR A 163 -14.50 6.21 -40.34
CA THR A 163 -13.54 5.86 -39.30
C THR A 163 -14.15 6.23 -37.97
N THR A 164 -14.77 5.27 -37.29
CA THR A 164 -15.29 5.50 -35.95
C THR A 164 -14.21 5.21 -34.92
N LEU A 165 -13.82 6.23 -34.16
CA LEU A 165 -12.93 6.07 -33.00
C LEU A 165 -13.67 5.28 -31.92
N GLN A 166 -13.32 4.00 -31.78
CA GLN A 166 -13.87 3.08 -30.78
C GLN A 166 -12.70 2.35 -30.13
N VAL A 167 -12.70 2.35 -28.79
CA VAL A 167 -11.68 1.65 -28.01
C VAL A 167 -12.26 0.34 -27.51
N GLY A 168 -11.55 -0.76 -27.74
CA GLY A 168 -11.97 -2.08 -27.27
C GLY A 168 -10.84 -3.09 -27.29
N THR A 169 -11.16 -4.33 -26.97
CA THR A 169 -10.21 -5.44 -26.97
C THR A 169 -10.53 -6.44 -28.07
N ILE A 170 -9.50 -6.90 -28.78
CA ILE A 170 -9.59 -7.94 -29.81
C ILE A 170 -8.65 -9.11 -29.52
N THR A 171 -8.96 -10.26 -30.09
CA THR A 171 -8.09 -11.44 -30.12
C THR A 171 -8.21 -12.12 -31.50
N ILE A 172 -7.27 -13.02 -31.83
CA ILE A 172 -7.34 -13.77 -33.09
C ILE A 172 -8.58 -14.68 -33.07
N ALA A 173 -9.36 -14.64 -34.16
CA ALA A 173 -10.64 -15.34 -34.26
C ALA A 173 -10.47 -16.86 -34.27
N ASP A 174 -9.54 -17.34 -35.10
CA ASP A 174 -9.35 -18.76 -35.43
C ASP A 174 -8.00 -19.32 -34.97
N LYS A 175 -8.04 -20.51 -34.36
CA LYS A 175 -6.86 -21.26 -33.93
C LYS A 175 -5.95 -21.70 -35.10
N LYS A 176 -6.48 -21.69 -36.33
CA LYS A 176 -5.74 -22.01 -37.56
C LYS A 176 -4.60 -21.01 -37.82
N TYR A 177 -4.74 -19.76 -37.33
CA TYR A 177 -3.75 -18.72 -37.48
C TYR A 177 -3.04 -18.49 -36.14
N PRO A 178 -1.88 -19.12 -35.87
CA PRO A 178 -1.18 -18.95 -34.60
C PRO A 178 -0.68 -17.52 -34.39
N THR A 179 -0.38 -16.82 -35.50
CA THR A 179 0.07 -15.44 -35.51
C THR A 179 -0.53 -14.68 -36.69
N VAL A 180 -0.87 -13.40 -36.49
CA VAL A 180 -1.34 -12.50 -37.56
C VAL A 180 -0.42 -11.29 -37.61
N ASN A 181 -0.05 -10.88 -38.83
CA ASN A 181 0.83 -9.73 -39.05
C ASN A 181 0.07 -8.42 -38.89
N ILE A 182 0.82 -7.40 -38.50
CA ILE A 182 0.32 -6.06 -38.29
C ILE A 182 1.07 -5.15 -39.24
N TYR A 183 0.33 -4.35 -39.97
CA TYR A 183 0.75 -3.59 -41.12
C TYR A 183 0.87 -2.11 -40.77
N GLN A 184 1.82 -1.41 -41.37
CA GLN A 184 2.02 0.02 -41.15
C GLN A 184 0.86 0.85 -41.75
N GLU A 185 0.28 0.37 -42.84
CA GLU A 185 -0.81 1.03 -43.56
C GLU A 185 -1.98 0.05 -43.76
N LYS A 186 -3.14 0.54 -44.20
CA LYS A 186 -4.36 -0.25 -44.48
C LYS A 186 -4.25 -1.06 -45.79
N ILE A 187 -3.09 -1.68 -46.03
CA ILE A 187 -2.79 -2.54 -47.18
C ILE A 187 -1.89 -3.71 -46.76
N LEU A 188 -2.17 -4.90 -47.29
CA LEU A 188 -1.41 -6.13 -47.01
C LEU A 188 0.02 -6.14 -47.59
N SER A 189 0.31 -5.24 -48.52
CA SER A 189 1.64 -5.07 -49.12
C SER A 189 2.54 -4.11 -48.33
N SER A 190 2.04 -3.47 -47.27
CA SER A 190 2.83 -2.54 -46.46
C SER A 190 3.79 -3.26 -45.52
N SER A 191 4.74 -2.50 -44.98
CA SER A 191 5.73 -2.99 -44.01
C SER A 191 5.05 -3.56 -42.76
N ILE A 192 5.55 -4.69 -42.27
CA ILE A 192 5.05 -5.34 -41.07
C ILE A 192 5.67 -4.64 -39.84
N VAL A 193 4.84 -4.02 -39.01
CA VAL A 193 5.25 -3.32 -37.78
C VAL A 193 5.27 -4.24 -36.56
N GLY A 194 4.56 -5.37 -36.62
CA GLY A 194 4.50 -6.33 -35.52
C GLY A 194 3.67 -7.57 -35.86
N LYS A 195 3.47 -8.43 -34.85
CA LYS A 195 2.62 -9.61 -34.95
C LYS A 195 1.81 -9.78 -33.68
N ILE A 196 0.55 -10.18 -33.82
CA ILE A 196 -0.29 -10.63 -32.72
C ILE A 196 -0.29 -12.16 -32.66
N GLU A 197 -0.43 -12.70 -31.46
CA GLU A 197 -0.47 -14.15 -31.19
C GLU A 197 -1.87 -14.60 -30.76
N PHE A 198 -2.22 -15.83 -31.13
CA PHE A 198 -3.48 -16.45 -30.77
C PHE A 198 -3.59 -16.64 -29.26
N GLY A 199 -4.76 -16.32 -28.69
CA GLY A 199 -5.02 -16.42 -27.26
C GLY A 199 -4.54 -15.23 -26.43
N LYS A 200 -3.81 -14.29 -27.02
CA LYS A 200 -3.52 -12.97 -26.41
C LYS A 200 -4.59 -11.96 -26.82
N THR A 201 -4.82 -10.98 -25.94
CA THR A 201 -5.75 -9.86 -26.18
C THR A 201 -4.97 -8.58 -26.43
N TYR A 202 -5.43 -7.80 -27.41
CA TYR A 202 -4.82 -6.53 -27.80
C TYR A 202 -5.88 -5.42 -27.80
N THR A 203 -5.47 -4.21 -27.44
CA THR A 203 -6.35 -3.03 -27.46
C THR A 203 -6.35 -2.42 -28.85
N PHE A 204 -7.53 -2.16 -29.40
CA PHE A 204 -7.68 -1.33 -30.60
C PHE A 204 -8.22 0.05 -30.22
N ILE A 205 -7.83 1.06 -31.00
CA ILE A 205 -8.20 2.47 -30.80
C ILE A 205 -9.08 3.00 -31.94
N GLU A 206 -9.04 2.33 -33.09
CA GLU A 206 -9.83 2.66 -34.26
C GLU A 206 -10.34 1.38 -34.90
N LYS A 207 -11.58 1.42 -35.37
CA LYS A 207 -12.20 0.36 -36.14
C LYS A 207 -12.75 0.91 -37.44
N THR A 208 -12.32 0.30 -38.54
CA THR A 208 -12.92 0.43 -39.87
C THR A 208 -13.61 -0.90 -40.22
N THR A 209 -14.41 -0.92 -41.30
CA THR A 209 -15.04 -2.15 -41.82
C THR A 209 -14.03 -3.29 -42.04
N ASP A 210 -12.88 -2.98 -42.62
CA ASP A 210 -11.90 -4.00 -43.06
C ASP A 210 -10.64 -4.05 -42.17
N TRP A 211 -10.46 -3.08 -41.26
CA TRP A 211 -9.21 -2.91 -40.51
C TRP A 211 -9.45 -2.46 -39.07
N TYR A 212 -8.61 -2.95 -38.16
CA TYR A 212 -8.49 -2.47 -36.80
C TYR A 212 -7.12 -1.83 -36.59
N LEU A 213 -7.08 -0.63 -36.00
CA LEU A 213 -5.82 -0.03 -35.53
C LEU A 213 -5.57 -0.48 -34.10
N ILE A 214 -4.49 -1.23 -33.89
CA ILE A 214 -4.16 -1.84 -32.61
C ILE A 214 -2.89 -1.25 -32.02
N LEU A 215 -2.87 -1.16 -30.69
CA LEU A 215 -1.73 -0.68 -29.93
C LEU A 215 -0.92 -1.87 -29.39
N ILE A 216 0.37 -1.90 -29.72
CA ILE A 216 1.33 -2.91 -29.31
C ILE A 216 2.45 -2.22 -28.53
N GLY A 217 2.32 -2.20 -27.20
CA GLY A 217 3.22 -1.41 -26.36
C GLY A 217 3.09 0.08 -26.68
N GLU A 218 4.11 0.68 -27.26
CA GLU A 218 4.16 2.11 -27.64
C GLU A 218 3.95 2.36 -29.14
N LYS A 219 3.68 1.31 -29.94
CA LYS A 219 3.52 1.42 -31.39
C LYS A 219 2.11 1.03 -31.83
N GLU A 220 1.64 1.67 -32.89
CA GLU A 220 0.35 1.41 -33.51
C GLU A 220 0.54 0.65 -34.82
N GLY A 221 -0.47 -0.14 -35.21
CA GLY A 221 -0.49 -0.79 -36.51
C GLY A 221 -1.84 -1.38 -36.88
N TYR A 222 -2.04 -1.58 -38.17
CA TYR A 222 -3.30 -2.06 -38.74
C TYR A 222 -3.33 -3.58 -38.84
N VAL A 223 -4.42 -4.19 -38.38
CA VAL A 223 -4.70 -5.62 -38.53
C VAL A 223 -6.01 -5.81 -39.27
N ASP A 224 -6.03 -6.76 -40.19
CA ASP A 224 -7.19 -7.06 -41.02
C ASP A 224 -8.31 -7.69 -40.18
N SER A 225 -9.53 -7.16 -40.32
CA SER A 225 -10.69 -7.53 -39.53
C SER A 225 -11.08 -9.01 -39.68
N GLN A 226 -10.72 -9.65 -40.80
CA GLN A 226 -11.08 -11.05 -41.06
C GLN A 226 -10.38 -12.04 -40.12
N PHE A 227 -9.25 -11.66 -39.52
CA PHE A 227 -8.47 -12.55 -38.66
C PHE A 227 -8.71 -12.32 -37.16
N VAL A 228 -9.46 -11.28 -36.80
CA VAL A 228 -9.63 -10.85 -35.41
C VAL A 228 -11.10 -10.82 -35.02
N LYS A 229 -11.36 -10.96 -33.72
CA LYS A 229 -12.70 -10.83 -33.13
C LYS A 229 -12.62 -9.98 -31.89
N GLU A 230 -13.68 -9.22 -31.64
CA GLU A 230 -13.83 -8.44 -30.43
C GLU A 230 -14.11 -9.33 -29.23
N VAL A 231 -13.43 -9.05 -28.13
CA VAL A 231 -13.66 -9.70 -26.84
C VAL A 231 -14.52 -8.74 -26.02
N GLN A 232 -15.81 -9.06 -25.93
CA GLN A 232 -16.75 -8.32 -25.09
C GLN A 232 -16.76 -8.95 -23.69
N TYR A 233 -16.40 -8.17 -22.67
CA TYR A 233 -16.56 -8.59 -21.28
C TYR A 233 -18.05 -8.51 -20.93
N LYS A 234 -18.70 -9.68 -20.82
CA LYS A 234 -20.06 -9.77 -20.30
C LYS A 234 -20.01 -9.39 -18.81
N LYS A 235 -20.56 -8.22 -18.49
CA LYS A 235 -20.72 -7.74 -17.11
C LYS A 235 -21.81 -8.50 -16.38
#